data_AF-N8XR69-F1
#
_entry.id   AF-N8XR69-F1
#
_cell.length_a   1.000
_cell.length_b   1.000
_cell.length_c   1.000
_cell.angle_alpha   90.00
_cell.angle_beta   90.00
_cell.angle_gamma   90.00
#
_symmetry.space_group_name_H-M   'P 1'
#
loop_
_entity.id
_entity.type
_entity.pdbx_description
1 polymer ?
#
loop_
_entity_poly.entity_id
_entity_poly.type
_entity_poly.pdbx_seq_one_letter_code
_entity_poly.pdbx_strand_id
1 'polypeptide(L)' 'MSKLYEAVKPIGRFVPGDFVAGLSDSEILEHLGKGNIKEHVPEPVETAKKPTKTEAKVDG' A
#
# COMPACT_ATOMS: atom_id res chain seq x y z
N MET A 1 5.36 -7.62 13.12
CA MET A 1 4.61 -7.75 11.86
C MET A 1 4.26 -6.36 11.39
N SER A 2 4.78 -5.92 10.25
CA SER A 2 4.46 -4.61 9.69
C SER A 2 3.07 -4.69 9.07
N LYS A 3 2.06 -4.18 9.78
CA LYS A 3 0.70 -4.07 9.25
C LYS A 3 0.72 -3.00 8.17
N LEU A 4 0.27 -3.37 6.97
CA LEU A 4 0.07 -2.43 5.88
C LEU A 4 -1.38 -1.96 5.91
N TYR A 5 -1.63 -0.74 5.46
CA TYR A 5 -2.97 -0.19 5.35
C TYR A 5 -3.16 0.32 3.93
N GLU A 6 -4.34 0.09 3.37
CA GLU A 6 -4.71 0.53 2.03
C GLU A 6 -5.80 1.60 2.12
N ALA A 7 -5.64 2.68 1.38
CA ALA A 7 -6.62 3.74 1.28
C ALA A 7 -7.86 3.24 0.53
N VAL A 8 -9.03 3.35 1.15
CA VAL A 8 -10.32 3.10 0.51
C VAL A 8 -10.88 4.38 -0.10
N LYS A 9 -10.50 5.53 0.49
CA LYS A 9 -10.89 6.88 0.06
C LYS A 9 -9.65 7.74 -0.13
N PRO A 10 -9.73 8.85 -0.89
CA PRO A 10 -8.63 9.78 -0.99
C PRO A 10 -8.32 10.42 0.37
N ILE A 11 -7.06 10.34 0.81
CA ILE A 11 -6.57 10.91 2.08
C ILE A 11 -5.33 11.74 1.78
N GLY A 12 -5.49 13.06 1.69
CA GLY A 12 -4.39 13.96 1.35
C GLY A 12 -3.75 13.58 0.01
N ARG A 13 -2.55 12.99 0.05
CA ARG A 13 -1.82 12.50 -1.13
C ARG A 13 -2.15 11.06 -1.56
N PHE A 14 -2.79 10.29 -0.70
CA PHE A 14 -3.13 8.89 -0.96
C PHE A 14 -4.44 8.82 -1.73
N VAL A 15 -4.50 7.99 -2.77
CA VAL A 15 -5.71 7.74 -3.56
C VAL A 15 -6.30 6.37 -3.18
N PRO A 16 -7.58 6.09 -3.50
CA PRO A 16 -8.17 4.77 -3.29
C PRO A 16 -7.34 3.67 -3.97
N GLY A 17 -7.00 2.61 -3.22
CA GLY A 17 -6.12 1.52 -3.63
C GLY A 17 -4.63 1.74 -3.34
N ASP A 18 -4.24 2.93 -2.85
CA ASP A 18 -2.85 3.23 -2.53
C ASP A 18 -2.47 2.79 -1.11
N PHE A 19 -1.20 2.45 -0.89
CA PHE A 19 -0.72 2.04 0.43
C PHE A 19 -0.44 3.25 1.31
N VAL A 20 -1.12 3.30 2.45
CA VAL A 20 -0.96 4.36 3.44
C VAL A 20 0.24 4.04 4.32
N ALA A 21 1.24 4.93 4.26
CA ALA A 21 2.48 4.83 5.02
C ALA A 21 2.92 6.20 5.57
N GLY A 22 3.58 6.19 6.73
CA GLY A 22 4.05 7.41 7.39
C GLY A 22 2.98 8.16 8.18
N LEU A 23 1.82 7.55 8.42
CA LEU A 23 0.86 8.01 9.41
C LEU A 23 1.18 7.41 10.78
N SER A 24 0.87 8.15 11.84
CA SER A 24 0.98 7.65 13.20
C SER A 24 -0.16 6.67 13.52
N ASP A 25 0.03 5.78 14.49
CA ASP A 25 -0.99 4.79 14.88
C ASP A 25 -2.35 5.43 15.22
N SER A 26 -2.35 6.62 15.84
CA SER A 26 -3.58 7.37 16.12
C SER A 26 -4.31 7.81 14.86
N GLU A 27 -3.59 8.30 13.85
CA GLU A 27 -4.17 8.71 12.57
C GLU A 27 -4.71 7.49 11.82
N ILE A 28 -3.96 6.39 11.83
CA ILE A 28 -4.40 5.11 11.25
C ILE A 28 -5.72 4.68 11.89
N LEU A 29 -5.82 4.68 13.22
CA LEU A 29 -7.04 4.29 13.93
C LEU A 29 -8.23 5.19 13.57
N GLU A 30 -8.01 6.50 13.50
CA GLU A 30 -9.04 7.46 13.09
C GLU A 30 -9.53 7.21 11.66
N HIS A 31 -8.61 7.03 10.71
CA HIS A 31 -8.97 6.79 9.32
C HIS A 31 -9.63 5.42 9.14
N LEU A 32 -9.24 4.42 9.93
CA LEU A 32 -9.83 3.08 9.90
C LEU A 32 -11.26 3.12 10.46
N GLY A 33 -11.49 3.83 11.57
CA GLY A 33 -12.83 4.04 12.13
C GLY A 33 -13.76 4.84 11.22
N LYS A 34 -13.21 5.78 10.44
CA LYS A 34 -13.96 6.55 9.42
C LYS A 34 -14.18 5.76 8.11
N GLY A 35 -13.59 4.57 7.98
CA GLY A 35 -13.63 3.77 6.74
C GLY A 35 -12.89 4.42 5.57
N ASN A 36 -11.90 5.25 5.86
CA ASN A 36 -11.02 5.88 4.86
C ASN A 36 -9.87 4.94 4.45
N ILE A 37 -9.42 4.08 5.36
CA ILE A 37 -8.42 3.03 5.11
C ILE A 37 -8.93 1.68 5.61
N LYS A 38 -8.31 0.59 5.13
CA LYS A 38 -8.50 -0.78 5.61
C LYS A 38 -7.14 -1.42 5.93
N GLU A 39 -7.10 -2.32 6.92
CA GLU A 39 -5.92 -3.17 7.12
C GLU A 39 -5.71 -4.00 5.86
N HIS A 40 -4.58 -3.77 5.19
CA HIS A 40 -4.09 -4.66 4.17
C HIS A 40 -3.42 -5.81 4.90
N VAL A 41 -4.20 -6.86 5.15
CA VAL A 41 -3.66 -8.14 5.58
C VAL A 41 -2.94 -8.68 4.34
N PRO A 42 -1.59 -8.78 4.35
CA PRO A 42 -0.95 -9.56 3.32
C PRO A 42 -1.45 -10.99 3.57
N GLU A 43 -2.40 -11.43 2.76
CA GLU A 43 -2.58 -12.86 2.58
C GLU A 43 -1.18 -13.38 2.26
N PRO A 44 -0.71 -14.46 2.91
CA PRO A 44 0.57 -15.04 2.59
C PRO A 44 0.48 -15.50 1.14
N VAL A 45 0.85 -14.61 0.22
CA VAL A 45 1.07 -14.94 -1.17
C VAL A 45 2.34 -15.76 -1.17
N GLU A 46 2.18 -17.07 -0.99
CA GLU A 46 3.06 -18.01 -1.65
C GLU A 46 3.14 -17.55 -3.11
N THR A 47 4.27 -16.91 -3.45
CA THR A 47 4.74 -16.67 -4.82
C THR A 47 3.85 -15.82 -5.74
N ALA A 48 4.22 -14.54 -5.91
CA ALA A 48 3.95 -13.83 -7.16
C ALA A 48 5.17 -13.03 -7.59
N LYS A 49 5.94 -13.67 -8.47
CA LYS A 49 7.06 -13.18 -9.28
C LYS A 49 7.06 -11.66 -9.48
N LYS A 50 8.11 -10.99 -9.00
CA LYS A 50 8.68 -9.85 -9.72
C LYS A 50 9.26 -10.40 -11.04
N PRO A 51 8.79 -9.89 -12.18
CA PRO A 51 9.77 -9.33 -13.09
C PRO A 51 9.22 -8.02 -13.63
N THR A 52 9.91 -6.93 -13.35
CA THR A 52 10.09 -5.80 -14.28
C THR A 52 11.10 -4.89 -13.61
N LYS A 53 12.38 -5.24 -13.80
CA LYS A 53 13.39 -4.20 -13.96
C LYS A 53 13.51 -4.05 -15.47
N THR A 54 12.88 -3.01 -16.01
CA THR A 54 13.22 -2.47 -17.32
C THR A 54 14.68 -2.06 -17.26
N GLU A 55 15.57 -2.82 -17.89
CA GLU A 55 16.85 -2.31 -18.37
C GLU A 55 16.84 -2.38 -19.89
N ALA A 56 16.48 -1.26 -20.48
CA ALA A 56 16.88 -0.92 -21.83
C ALA A 56 18.40 -0.76 -21.84
N LYS A 57 19.12 -1.60 -22.59
CA LYS A 57 20.28 -1.17 -23.36
C LYS A 57 20.26 -1.86 -24.72
N VAL A 58 20.22 -0.97 -25.70
CA VAL A 58 20.36 -1.19 -27.14
C VAL A 58 21.83 -1.46 -27.46
N ASP A 59 22.05 -2.21 -28.54
CA ASP A 59 23.17 -2.14 -29.51
C ASP A 59 24.64 -2.35 -29.06
N GLY A 60 25.34 -3.22 -29.79
CA GLY A 60 26.80 -3.42 -29.76
C GLY A 60 27.24 -4.80 -30.21
#